data_AF-A0A940JLB6-F1
#
_entry.id   AF-A0A940JLB6-F1
#
_cell.length_a   1.000
_cell.length_b   1.000
_cell.length_c   1.000
_cell.angle_alpha   90.00
_cell.angle_beta   90.00
_cell.angle_gamma   90.00
#
_symmetry.space_group_name_H-M   'P 1'
#
loop_
_entity.id
_entity.type
_entity.pdbx_description
1 polymer ?
#
loop_
_entity_poly.entity_id
_entity_poly.type
_entity_poly.pdbx_seq_one_letter_code
_entity_poly.pdbx_strand_id
1 'polypeptide(L)'
;FFSVSIANAQNLLNKSMSLDINKQRLDMVLEIISNKGNFYFSYNSNILKRDSLVSFTANNQPVKSILTQLLGAGFEFRESGNYIILRRAPIQLKLVTSSTITEDKYYTISGYVIDEQTGERIKDASVYEKDHLAITNTNSQGYFKIKLKSKYQKASISVSKEYYEDTTVVIEPKHNQVITITLEPMVINEKTIIVGPAGYEAPSTINLEIPINDSTSWMYRYVKLDSQIVERTTIAKWFVSSKQKLQTINLRKFFVARPYQASLTPGLSTNGKLNGQVINNFSLNVFGGYSGGTNGFELGGLFNIDKTNVQYVQIGGLFNMVGGHVNGLQIGGITNTVLDSMRGVQIGGISNFVKRDMSGLQIGGVANVNTQNVNGLQIGGVTNIAAEEMNGVQIAGVVNYTKKLKGLQIGVINIADTSEGYSIGLINIILKGYHKLALYTNETITLNAAFKTGNSKLYSILLGGYNSVPHEKVWSFGYGLGSELTRGKRLTLNTELTCQHLYLGSWDYYNLLNRANLHLQYKFSKWFSVFAGPVYNVYVSNQDIHVPGYKQDIIPVHNNKFGSTVHGWFGWSAGINIF
;
A
#
# COMPACT_ATOMS: atom_id res chain seq x y z
N PHE A 1 -17.18 54.57 45.49
CA PHE A 1 -15.82 54.65 44.93
C PHE A 1 -15.26 53.25 44.77
N PHE A 2 -15.39 52.65 43.59
CA PHE A 2 -14.68 51.43 43.23
C PHE A 2 -13.35 51.84 42.60
N SER A 3 -12.24 51.64 43.29
CA SER A 3 -10.91 51.82 42.72
C SER A 3 -10.57 50.58 41.89
N VAL A 4 -10.61 50.73 40.57
CA VAL A 4 -10.03 49.76 39.64
C VAL A 4 -8.51 49.89 39.75
N SER A 5 -7.86 48.95 40.42
CA SER A 5 -6.42 48.76 40.29
C SER A 5 -6.14 48.17 38.91
N ILE A 6 -5.71 49.02 38.00
CA ILE A 6 -5.13 48.62 36.71
C ILE A 6 -3.82 47.89 37.04
N ALA A 7 -3.85 46.56 37.03
CA ALA A 7 -2.64 45.75 37.04
C ALA A 7 -1.92 45.98 35.70
N ASN A 8 -0.86 46.79 35.72
CA ASN A 8 0.06 46.91 34.61
C ASN A 8 0.67 45.52 34.36
N ALA A 9 0.30 44.89 33.23
CA ALA A 9 1.02 43.72 32.72
C ALA A 9 2.43 44.18 32.36
N GLN A 10 3.40 43.88 33.22
CA GLN A 10 4.79 44.25 32.98
C GLN A 10 5.37 43.30 31.93
N ASN A 11 5.67 43.82 30.74
CA ASN A 11 6.36 43.08 29.66
C ASN A 11 7.57 42.35 30.25
N LEU A 12 7.58 41.02 30.16
CA LEU A 12 8.59 40.15 30.78
C LEU A 12 10.00 40.48 30.27
N LEU A 13 10.12 40.83 28.98
CA LEU A 13 11.37 41.24 28.33
C LEU A 13 11.90 42.59 28.80
N ASN A 14 11.06 43.44 29.38
CA ASN A 14 11.43 44.76 29.88
C ASN A 14 11.81 44.77 31.36
N LYS A 15 11.67 43.64 32.07
CA LYS A 15 12.12 43.54 33.47
C LYS A 15 13.65 43.72 33.52
N SER A 16 14.11 44.64 34.35
CA SER A 16 15.54 44.84 34.56
C SER A 16 16.07 43.90 35.63
N MET A 17 17.25 43.32 35.40
CA MET A 17 17.95 42.50 36.41
C MET A 17 19.46 42.65 36.31
N SER A 18 20.13 42.34 37.42
CA SER A 18 21.59 42.28 37.48
C SER A 18 22.07 40.83 37.61
N LEU A 19 23.06 40.47 36.80
CA LEU A 19 23.66 39.14 36.69
C LEU A 19 25.16 39.29 36.53
N ASP A 20 25.91 38.46 37.22
CA ASP A 20 27.34 38.30 37.00
C ASP A 20 27.61 36.81 36.79
N ILE A 21 27.96 36.45 35.56
CA ILE A 21 28.07 35.08 35.11
C ILE A 21 29.47 34.88 34.53
N ASN A 22 30.22 33.92 35.07
CA ASN A 22 31.56 33.57 34.61
C ASN A 22 31.62 32.09 34.25
N LYS A 23 31.94 31.79 32.98
CA LYS A 23 32.09 30.43 32.41
C LYS A 23 31.02 29.44 32.85
N GLN A 24 29.74 29.81 32.73
CA GLN A 24 28.63 28.95 33.11
C GLN A 24 27.88 28.41 31.89
N ARG A 25 27.31 27.20 31.99
CA ARG A 25 26.52 26.59 30.91
C ARG A 25 25.27 27.42 30.62
N LEU A 26 24.98 27.65 29.34
CA LEU A 26 23.87 28.48 28.88
C LEU A 26 22.51 28.04 29.45
N ASP A 27 22.26 26.74 29.60
CA ASP A 27 21.02 26.25 30.20
C ASP A 27 20.84 26.68 31.66
N MET A 28 21.89 26.57 32.49
CA MET A 28 21.89 27.07 33.86
C MET A 28 21.70 28.59 33.92
N VAL A 29 22.28 29.33 32.97
CA VAL A 29 22.13 30.78 32.90
C VAL A 29 20.68 31.18 32.59
N LEU A 30 20.03 30.49 31.66
CA LEU A 30 18.61 30.69 31.36
C LEU A 30 17.73 30.33 32.57
N GLU A 31 18.08 29.29 33.33
CA GLU A 31 17.39 28.94 34.57
C GLU A 31 17.53 30.02 35.65
N ILE A 32 18.73 30.58 35.84
CA ILE A 32 18.97 31.71 36.76
C ILE A 32 18.10 32.93 36.38
N ILE A 33 18.04 33.26 35.09
CA ILE A 33 17.22 34.37 34.58
C ILE A 33 15.73 34.09 34.81
N SER A 34 15.27 32.87 34.51
CA SER A 34 13.90 32.41 34.72
C SER A 34 13.47 32.55 36.18
N ASN A 35 14.32 32.10 37.11
CA ASN A 35 14.09 32.18 38.55
C ASN A 35 14.08 33.62 39.07
N LYS A 36 15.06 34.46 38.68
CA LYS A 36 15.08 35.88 39.08
C LYS A 36 13.92 36.68 38.48
N GLY A 37 13.47 36.31 37.29
CA GLY A 37 12.44 37.03 36.53
C GLY A 37 11.01 36.59 36.81
N ASN A 38 10.83 35.45 37.48
CA ASN A 38 9.56 34.77 37.71
C ASN A 38 8.75 34.54 36.41
N PHE A 39 9.41 33.97 35.40
CA PHE A 39 8.83 33.53 34.12
C PHE A 39 9.58 32.32 33.59
N TYR A 40 9.06 31.63 32.58
CA TYR A 40 9.68 30.43 31.99
C TYR A 40 10.22 30.68 30.59
N PHE A 41 11.26 29.94 30.19
CA PHE A 41 11.70 29.90 28.79
C PHE A 41 11.08 28.72 28.05
N SER A 42 10.62 28.96 26.82
CA SER A 42 10.18 27.90 25.90
C SER A 42 10.97 27.98 24.61
N TYR A 43 11.64 26.91 24.23
CA TYR A 43 12.45 26.86 23.02
C TYR A 43 12.61 25.44 22.53
N ASN A 44 12.91 25.30 21.24
CA ASN A 44 13.33 24.01 20.70
C ASN A 44 14.76 23.72 21.19
N SER A 45 15.00 22.59 21.83
CA SER A 45 16.34 22.24 22.36
C SER A 45 17.44 22.25 21.29
N ASN A 46 17.08 22.07 20.02
CA ASN A 46 18.02 21.97 18.91
C ASN A 46 18.50 23.34 18.41
N ILE A 47 17.81 24.43 18.74
CA ILE A 47 18.23 25.78 18.31
C ILE A 47 19.24 26.42 19.26
N LEU A 48 19.44 25.88 20.47
CA LEU A 48 20.37 26.40 21.47
C LEU A 48 21.41 25.35 21.86
N LYS A 49 22.69 25.74 21.81
CA LYS A 49 23.80 24.91 22.34
C LYS A 49 23.83 25.00 23.87
N ARG A 50 22.96 24.24 24.53
CA ARG A 50 22.70 24.29 25.99
C ARG A 50 23.94 24.16 26.87
N ASP A 51 24.95 23.45 26.38
CA ASP A 51 26.22 23.17 27.04
C ASP A 51 27.31 24.23 26.79
N SER A 52 27.05 25.22 25.93
CA SER A 52 28.00 26.29 25.67
C SER A 52 28.26 27.12 26.93
N LEU A 53 29.53 27.34 27.24
CA LEU A 53 29.96 28.17 28.35
C LEU A 53 29.88 29.64 27.96
N VAL A 54 29.15 30.43 28.75
CA VAL A 54 28.99 31.87 28.55
C VAL A 54 29.55 32.64 29.75
N SER A 55 30.08 33.84 29.48
CA SER A 55 30.52 34.78 30.51
C SER A 55 30.02 36.16 30.16
N PHE A 56 29.30 36.82 31.06
CA PHE A 56 28.83 38.18 30.88
C PHE A 56 28.44 38.81 32.23
N THR A 57 28.45 40.14 32.28
CA THR A 57 27.99 40.91 33.42
C THR A 57 26.93 41.90 32.93
N ALA A 58 25.78 41.90 33.59
CA ALA A 58 24.69 42.82 33.34
C ALA A 58 24.32 43.53 34.65
N ASN A 59 24.31 44.86 34.62
CA ASN A 59 23.90 45.69 35.76
C ASN A 59 22.61 46.43 35.40
N ASN A 60 21.50 46.06 36.06
CA ASN A 60 20.17 46.65 35.87
C ASN A 60 19.73 46.73 34.41
N GLN A 61 19.98 45.68 33.61
CA GLN A 61 19.64 45.64 32.19
C GLN A 61 18.32 44.89 31.95
N PRO A 62 17.51 45.29 30.95
CA PRO A 62 16.33 44.53 30.55
C PRO A 62 16.67 43.10 30.13
N VAL A 63 15.80 42.14 30.48
CA VAL A 63 15.92 40.73 30.07
C VAL A 63 16.14 40.60 28.56
N LYS A 64 15.48 41.42 27.73
CA LYS A 64 15.70 41.43 26.28
C LYS A 64 17.17 41.65 25.91
N SER A 65 17.82 42.65 26.51
CA SER A 65 19.20 43.01 26.23
C SER A 65 20.16 41.91 26.69
N ILE A 66 19.88 41.31 27.85
CA ILE A 66 20.62 40.17 28.39
C ILE A 66 20.53 38.98 27.42
N LEU A 67 19.34 38.64 26.94
CA LEU A 67 19.14 37.55 25.97
C LEU A 67 19.81 37.84 24.62
N THR A 68 19.78 39.08 24.14
CA THR A 68 20.50 39.47 22.91
C THR A 68 22.02 39.33 23.08
N GLN A 69 22.59 39.67 24.24
CA GLN A 69 24.02 39.46 24.51
C GLN A 69 24.38 37.98 24.62
N LEU A 70 23.51 37.17 25.22
CA LEU A 70 23.71 35.72 25.41
C LEU A 70 23.59 34.90 24.12
N LEU A 71 22.61 35.24 23.27
CA LEU A 71 22.22 34.42 22.12
C LEU A 71 22.62 35.05 20.78
N GLY A 72 22.95 36.34 20.76
CA GLY A 72 23.27 37.10 19.55
C GLY A 72 22.05 37.56 18.76
N ALA A 73 22.29 38.22 17.62
CA ALA A 73 21.24 38.79 16.76
C ALA A 73 20.44 37.76 15.95
N GLY A 74 20.86 36.49 15.95
CA GLY A 74 20.21 35.39 15.23
C GLY A 74 18.95 34.83 15.93
N PHE A 75 18.53 35.41 17.05
CA PHE A 75 17.37 34.97 17.82
C PHE A 75 16.37 36.10 18.02
N GLU A 76 15.09 35.73 17.99
CA GLU A 76 13.98 36.61 18.34
C GLU A 76 13.24 36.03 19.57
N PHE A 77 12.67 36.93 20.36
CA PHE A 77 12.03 36.61 21.64
C PHE A 77 10.57 37.06 21.60
N ARG A 78 9.65 36.15 21.93
CA ARG A 78 8.21 36.45 22.01
C ARG A 78 7.66 36.16 23.39
N GLU A 79 6.80 37.02 23.89
CA GLU A 79 6.09 36.81 25.15
C GLU A 79 4.76 36.10 24.89
N SER A 80 4.44 35.09 25.69
CA SER A 80 3.13 34.42 25.68
C SER A 80 2.78 33.96 27.09
N GLY A 81 1.83 34.64 27.73
CA GLY A 81 1.49 34.40 29.13
C GLY A 81 2.72 34.63 30.03
N ASN A 82 3.11 33.59 30.78
CA ASN A 82 4.30 33.63 31.64
C ASN A 82 5.56 33.01 30.99
N TYR A 83 5.57 32.89 29.66
CA TYR A 83 6.68 32.32 28.90
C TYR A 83 7.35 33.36 28.00
N ILE A 84 8.69 33.29 27.96
CA ILE A 84 9.51 33.90 26.91
C ILE A 84 9.89 32.78 25.92
N ILE A 85 9.35 32.86 24.71
CA ILE A 85 9.62 31.92 23.63
C ILE A 85 10.86 32.39 22.87
N LEU A 86 11.91 31.56 22.85
CA LEU A 86 13.12 31.79 22.08
C LEU A 86 13.03 31.05 20.75
N ARG A 87 13.23 31.75 19.64
CA ARG A 87 13.24 31.16 18.29
C ARG A 87 14.29 31.87 17.43
N ARG A 88 14.76 31.24 16.36
CA ARG A 88 15.69 31.91 15.44
C ARG A 88 14.98 33.09 14.76
N ALA A 89 15.65 34.23 14.70
CA ALA A 89 15.16 35.39 13.98
C ALA A 89 15.16 35.07 12.48
N PRO A 90 14.06 35.30 11.74
CA PRO A 90 14.11 35.21 10.29
C PRO A 90 15.03 36.32 9.75
N ILE A 91 16.28 35.98 9.42
CA ILE A 91 16.79 35.96 8.04
C ILE A 91 16.28 37.02 7.05
N GLN A 92 15.93 38.25 7.43
CA GLN A 92 15.49 39.28 6.48
C GLN A 92 16.69 39.99 5.82
N LEU A 93 17.33 39.35 4.84
CA LEU A 93 18.18 40.07 3.89
C LEU A 93 17.35 40.45 2.64
N LYS A 94 16.49 41.46 2.80
CA LYS A 94 15.88 42.18 1.67
C LYS A 94 16.87 43.23 1.16
N LEU A 95 17.77 42.85 0.25
CA LEU A 95 18.45 43.82 -0.61
C LEU A 95 17.58 44.03 -1.85
N VAL A 96 16.57 44.90 -1.74
CA VAL A 96 15.79 45.38 -2.90
C VAL A 96 16.67 46.41 -3.63
N THR A 97 17.52 45.95 -4.55
CA THR A 97 18.48 46.84 -5.22
C THR A 97 17.87 47.71 -6.32
N SER A 98 16.62 47.43 -6.71
CA SER A 98 15.87 48.25 -7.67
C SER A 98 14.41 47.81 -7.69
N SER A 99 13.49 48.70 -7.32
CA SER A 99 12.04 48.52 -7.54
C SER A 99 11.61 49.41 -8.70
N THR A 100 11.27 48.83 -9.83
CA THR A 100 10.61 49.57 -10.93
C THR A 100 9.13 49.19 -10.97
N ILE A 101 8.26 50.20 -10.96
CA ILE A 101 6.82 50.01 -11.13
C ILE A 101 6.59 49.50 -12.56
N THR A 102 5.87 48.39 -12.67
CA THR A 102 5.40 47.89 -13.97
C THR A 102 3.89 48.10 -14.07
N GLU A 103 3.44 48.84 -15.07
CA GLU A 103 2.02 48.88 -15.48
C GLU A 103 1.57 47.56 -16.14
N ASP A 104 2.52 46.65 -16.38
CA ASP A 104 2.26 45.35 -16.97
C ASP A 104 1.38 44.45 -16.11
N LYS A 105 0.66 43.57 -16.80
CA LYS A 105 -0.15 42.50 -16.20
C LYS A 105 0.69 41.54 -15.33
N TYR A 106 2.01 41.57 -15.48
CA TYR A 106 2.97 40.76 -14.74
C TYR A 106 4.15 41.60 -14.25
N TYR A 107 4.71 41.22 -13.10
CA TYR A 107 5.98 41.72 -12.58
C TYR A 107 6.93 40.54 -12.33
N THR A 108 8.22 40.82 -12.23
CA THR A 108 9.26 39.78 -12.14
C THR A 108 10.03 39.88 -10.84
N ILE A 109 10.24 38.72 -10.22
CA ILE A 109 11.18 38.55 -9.11
C ILE A 109 12.37 37.73 -9.62
N SER A 110 13.58 38.19 -9.34
CA SER A 110 14.80 37.52 -9.78
C SER A 110 15.86 37.56 -8.70
N GLY A 111 16.95 36.81 -8.88
CA GLY A 111 18.11 36.85 -8.01
C GLY A 111 18.66 35.47 -7.74
N TYR A 112 19.23 35.24 -6.56
CA TYR A 112 20.05 34.06 -6.30
C TYR A 112 19.61 33.32 -5.04
N VAL A 113 19.77 31.99 -5.05
CA VAL A 113 19.64 31.14 -3.87
C VAL A 113 21.03 30.70 -3.42
N ILE A 114 21.33 30.84 -2.13
CA ILE A 114 22.62 30.51 -1.54
C ILE A 114 22.52 29.68 -0.27
N ASP A 115 23.54 28.89 0.00
CA ASP A 115 23.72 28.18 1.25
C ASP A 115 24.12 29.16 2.36
N GLU A 116 23.45 29.11 3.50
CA GLU A 116 23.72 30.01 4.64
C GLU A 116 25.09 29.77 5.28
N GLN A 117 25.56 28.53 5.34
CA GLN A 117 26.80 28.16 6.01
C GLN A 117 28.02 28.39 5.13
N THR A 118 27.93 28.04 3.85
CA THR A 118 29.07 28.09 2.91
C THR A 118 29.06 29.34 2.02
N GLY A 119 27.91 29.99 1.83
CA GLY A 119 27.72 31.08 0.88
C GLY A 119 27.68 30.64 -0.59
N GLU A 120 27.76 29.33 -0.87
CA GLU A 120 27.76 28.80 -2.23
C GLU A 120 26.39 28.94 -2.92
N ARG A 121 26.40 29.02 -4.26
CA ARG A 121 25.17 29.11 -5.07
C ARG A 121 24.46 27.75 -5.15
N ILE A 122 23.18 27.71 -4.79
CA ILE A 122 22.40 26.46 -4.79
C ILE A 122 21.72 26.27 -6.14
N LYS A 123 22.20 25.28 -6.89
CA LYS A 123 21.59 24.85 -8.16
C LYS A 123 20.32 24.02 -7.97
N ASP A 124 19.43 24.08 -8.96
CA ASP A 124 18.23 23.24 -9.04
C ASP A 124 17.32 23.34 -7.80
N ALA A 125 17.32 24.46 -7.09
CA ALA A 125 16.37 24.76 -6.03
C ALA A 125 15.04 25.18 -6.65
N SER A 126 13.92 24.77 -6.04
CA SER A 126 12.59 25.15 -6.51
C SER A 126 12.17 26.46 -5.85
N VAL A 127 11.97 27.49 -6.66
CA VAL A 127 11.51 28.83 -6.22
C VAL A 127 10.07 29.01 -6.69
N TYR A 128 9.13 29.18 -5.77
CA TYR A 128 7.71 29.08 -6.07
C TYR A 128 6.81 30.00 -5.24
N GLU A 129 5.64 30.29 -5.77
CA GLU A 129 4.56 31.05 -5.14
C GLU A 129 3.36 30.09 -4.93
N LYS A 130 2.87 30.00 -3.69
CA LYS A 130 1.97 28.93 -3.23
C LYS A 130 0.52 29.12 -3.69
N ASP A 131 0.05 30.36 -3.78
CA ASP A 131 -1.38 30.64 -3.99
C ASP A 131 -1.77 30.55 -5.46
N HIS A 132 -0.88 30.97 -6.37
CA HIS A 132 -1.15 31.06 -7.81
C HIS A 132 -0.25 30.16 -8.65
N LEU A 133 0.48 29.25 -7.99
CA LEU A 133 1.20 28.12 -8.62
C LEU A 133 2.23 28.56 -9.66
N ALA A 134 2.91 29.68 -9.42
CA ALA A 134 4.08 30.06 -10.21
C ALA A 134 5.31 29.34 -9.66
N ILE A 135 6.14 28.78 -10.53
CA ILE A 135 7.39 28.12 -10.13
C ILE A 135 8.48 28.29 -11.19
N THR A 136 9.71 28.39 -10.72
CA THR A 136 10.94 28.28 -11.50
C THR A 136 12.00 27.49 -10.72
N ASN A 137 13.05 27.05 -11.40
CA ASN A 137 14.20 26.42 -10.74
C ASN A 137 15.42 27.33 -10.89
N THR A 138 16.30 27.31 -9.89
CA THR A 138 17.60 27.97 -10.01
C THR A 138 18.47 27.25 -11.04
N ASN A 139 19.25 28.01 -11.81
CA ASN A 139 20.21 27.46 -12.77
C ASN A 139 21.49 26.95 -12.07
N SER A 140 22.50 26.55 -12.85
CA SER A 140 23.79 26.07 -12.33
C SER A 140 24.56 27.10 -11.49
N GLN A 141 24.23 28.38 -11.61
CA GLN A 141 24.80 29.50 -10.87
C GLN A 141 23.90 29.96 -9.71
N GLY A 142 22.87 29.18 -9.35
CA GLY A 142 21.90 29.51 -8.31
C GLY A 142 20.96 30.66 -8.65
N TYR A 143 20.97 31.17 -9.89
CA TYR A 143 20.12 32.27 -10.33
C TYR A 143 18.71 31.80 -10.69
N PHE A 144 17.69 32.56 -10.30
CA PHE A 144 16.30 32.33 -10.67
C PHE A 144 15.63 33.61 -11.20
N LYS A 145 14.56 33.40 -11.98
CA LYS A 145 13.65 34.44 -12.45
C LYS A 145 12.23 33.88 -12.51
N ILE A 146 11.30 34.48 -11.77
CA ILE A 146 9.90 34.08 -11.68
C ILE A 146 8.99 35.26 -12.04
N LYS A 147 7.96 34.99 -12.87
CA LYS A 147 6.95 35.97 -13.27
C LYS A 147 5.69 35.79 -12.43
N LEU A 148 5.17 36.88 -11.86
CA LEU A 148 3.99 36.90 -11.01
C LEU A 148 2.93 37.85 -11.58
N LYS A 149 1.65 37.60 -11.30
CA LYS A 149 0.54 38.42 -11.81
C LYS A 149 0.31 39.66 -10.94
N SER A 150 0.26 40.84 -11.54
CA SER A 150 0.13 42.14 -10.84
C SER A 150 -1.23 42.37 -10.17
N LYS A 151 -2.25 41.55 -10.49
CA LYS A 151 -3.61 41.67 -9.93
C LYS A 151 -3.73 41.31 -8.44
N TYR A 152 -2.73 40.64 -7.87
CA TYR A 152 -2.77 40.17 -6.49
C TYR A 152 -2.08 41.16 -5.54
N GLN A 153 -2.71 41.41 -4.39
CA GLN A 153 -2.26 42.42 -3.42
C GLN A 153 -1.23 41.90 -2.40
N LYS A 154 -1.03 40.59 -2.33
CA LYS A 154 -0.03 39.95 -1.48
C LYS A 154 0.73 38.93 -2.32
N ALA A 155 2.02 38.81 -2.07
CA ALA A 155 2.83 37.78 -2.69
C ALA A 155 3.96 37.37 -1.74
N SER A 156 4.25 36.08 -1.72
CA SER A 156 5.38 35.50 -1.00
C SER A 156 6.07 34.47 -1.88
N ILE A 157 7.39 34.41 -1.81
CA ILE A 157 8.20 33.45 -2.54
C ILE A 157 8.74 32.44 -1.54
N SER A 158 8.51 31.16 -1.81
CA SER A 158 9.10 30.06 -1.07
C SER A 158 10.22 29.43 -1.89
N VAL A 159 11.26 28.94 -1.22
CA VAL A 159 12.35 28.20 -1.83
C VAL A 159 12.52 26.89 -1.08
N SER A 160 12.60 25.80 -1.83
CA SER A 160 12.79 24.45 -1.33
C SER A 160 13.86 23.72 -2.10
N LYS A 161 14.69 22.96 -1.38
CA LYS A 161 15.73 22.10 -1.93
C LYS A 161 15.86 20.86 -1.06
N GLU A 162 16.11 19.71 -1.68
CA GLU A 162 16.44 18.49 -0.94
C GLU A 162 17.60 18.75 0.06
N TYR A 163 17.42 18.33 1.31
CA TYR A 163 18.36 18.53 2.43
C TYR A 163 18.52 19.98 2.92
N TYR A 164 17.62 20.89 2.56
CA TYR A 164 17.57 22.24 3.12
C TYR A 164 16.19 22.50 3.74
N GLU A 165 16.15 23.38 4.75
CA GLU A 165 14.88 23.84 5.29
C GLU A 165 14.18 24.78 4.30
N ASP A 166 12.86 24.69 4.25
CA ASP A 166 12.05 25.51 3.36
C ASP A 166 12.02 26.97 3.86
N THR A 167 12.43 27.92 3.03
CA THR A 167 12.44 29.35 3.37
C THR A 167 11.32 30.07 2.63
N THR A 168 10.53 30.92 3.31
CA THR A 168 9.52 31.79 2.68
C THR A 168 9.82 33.26 2.95
N VAL A 169 9.80 34.07 1.89
CA VAL A 169 10.06 35.52 1.91
C VAL A 169 8.84 36.27 1.39
N VAL A 170 8.40 37.29 2.12
CA VAL A 170 7.34 38.20 1.67
C VAL A 170 7.94 39.25 0.73
N ILE A 171 7.29 39.46 -0.42
CA ILE A 171 7.74 40.38 -1.47
C ILE A 171 6.72 41.49 -1.71
N GLU A 172 7.16 42.58 -2.31
CA GLU A 172 6.24 43.68 -2.66
C GLU A 172 5.54 43.38 -3.99
N PRO A 173 4.20 43.36 -4.04
CA PRO A 173 3.51 43.11 -5.29
C PRO A 173 3.72 44.28 -6.28
N LYS A 174 3.57 44.01 -7.58
CA LYS A 174 3.61 44.99 -8.69
C LYS A 174 4.96 45.68 -8.95
N HIS A 175 6.00 45.31 -8.21
CA HIS A 175 7.34 45.86 -8.38
C HIS A 175 8.29 44.75 -8.81
N ASN A 176 9.06 45.01 -9.86
CA ASN A 176 10.20 44.15 -10.16
C ASN A 176 11.18 44.21 -9.00
N GLN A 177 11.63 43.05 -8.50
CA GLN A 177 12.59 42.97 -7.41
C GLN A 177 13.70 41.98 -7.75
N VAL A 178 14.92 42.33 -7.32
CA VAL A 178 16.03 41.40 -7.24
C VAL A 178 16.20 41.05 -5.76
N ILE A 179 16.22 39.77 -5.40
CA ILE A 179 16.34 39.30 -4.02
C ILE A 179 17.37 38.16 -3.92
N THR A 180 18.07 38.08 -2.80
CA THR A 180 18.90 36.91 -2.48
C THR A 180 18.21 36.13 -1.36
N ILE A 181 18.05 34.82 -1.55
CA ILE A 181 17.40 33.94 -0.59
C ILE A 181 18.43 32.95 -0.06
N THR A 182 18.61 32.91 1.25
CA THR A 182 19.47 31.94 1.94
C THR A 182 18.66 30.71 2.32
N LEU A 183 19.26 29.53 2.17
CA LEU A 183 18.71 28.27 2.67
C LEU A 183 19.64 27.70 3.75
N GLU A 184 19.05 27.26 4.85
CA GLU A 184 19.77 26.56 5.91
C GLU A 184 19.81 25.06 5.58
N PRO A 185 20.99 24.40 5.57
CA PRO A 185 21.07 22.95 5.46
C PRO A 185 20.32 22.27 6.60
N MET A 186 19.53 21.25 6.29
CA MET A 186 18.89 20.41 7.30
C MET A 186 19.96 19.62 8.04
N VAL A 187 19.91 19.65 9.38
CA VAL A 187 20.72 18.76 10.20
C VAL A 187 20.14 17.34 10.10
N ILE A 188 20.79 16.47 9.33
CA ILE A 188 20.43 15.05 9.24
C ILE A 188 20.94 14.35 10.51
N ASN A 189 20.11 14.23 11.53
CA ASN A 189 20.44 13.43 12.71
C ASN A 189 20.33 11.93 12.36
N GLU A 190 21.43 11.31 11.92
CA GLU A 190 21.53 9.87 11.63
C GLU A 190 21.52 8.95 12.87
N LYS A 191 21.21 9.43 14.08
CA LYS A 191 21.06 8.53 15.24
C LYS A 191 19.62 8.09 15.43
N THR A 192 19.25 7.03 14.72
CA THR A 192 18.47 5.96 15.33
C THR A 192 19.19 4.64 15.04
N ILE A 193 20.15 4.30 15.90
CA ILE A 193 20.73 2.96 15.90
C ILE A 193 19.73 2.07 16.65
N ILE A 194 19.00 1.25 15.91
CA ILE A 194 18.31 0.09 16.48
C ILE A 194 19.33 -1.05 16.44
N VAL A 195 19.90 -1.39 17.60
CA VAL A 195 20.61 -2.68 17.75
C VAL A 195 19.55 -3.73 18.04
N GLY A 196 19.24 -4.54 17.02
CA GLY A 196 18.35 -5.69 17.09
C GLY A 196 18.68 -6.67 15.96
N PRO A 197 18.46 -7.98 16.14
CA PRO A 197 18.97 -9.02 15.24
C PRO A 197 18.40 -8.86 13.82
N ALA A 198 19.26 -9.09 12.84
CA ALA A 198 19.01 -8.91 11.41
C ALA A 198 17.71 -9.57 10.92
N GLY A 199 16.94 -8.86 10.08
CA GLY A 199 15.90 -9.47 9.25
C GLY A 199 14.54 -8.78 9.16
N TYR A 200 14.37 -7.52 9.57
CA TYR A 200 13.10 -6.82 9.39
C TYR A 200 13.26 -5.57 8.51
N GLU A 201 12.63 -5.59 7.33
CA GLU A 201 12.29 -4.36 6.62
C GLU A 201 11.46 -3.49 7.56
N ALA A 202 11.91 -2.26 7.81
CA ALA A 202 11.17 -1.35 8.67
C ALA A 202 9.75 -1.13 8.09
N PRO A 203 8.68 -1.26 8.89
CA PRO A 203 7.33 -1.00 8.40
C PRO A 203 7.20 0.45 7.91
N SER A 204 6.35 0.67 6.90
CA SER A 204 6.04 2.01 6.33
C SER A 204 5.51 3.03 7.35
N THR A 205 5.12 2.54 8.52
CA THR A 205 4.69 3.30 9.68
C THR A 205 5.40 2.78 10.91
N ILE A 206 6.16 3.64 11.58
CA ILE A 206 6.73 3.36 12.89
C ILE A 206 5.78 3.97 13.91
N ASN A 207 5.19 3.13 14.76
CA ASN A 207 4.47 3.57 15.94
C ASN A 207 5.49 3.68 17.07
N LEU A 208 5.82 4.91 17.47
CA LEU A 208 6.66 5.15 18.63
C LEU A 208 5.73 5.34 19.82
N GLU A 209 5.77 4.40 20.75
CA GLU A 209 5.18 4.57 22.06
C GLU A 209 6.24 5.22 22.95
N ILE A 210 6.03 6.49 23.29
CA ILE A 210 6.91 7.20 24.21
C ILE A 210 6.27 7.09 25.59
N PRO A 211 6.83 6.28 26.51
CA PRO A 211 6.35 6.27 27.89
C PRO A 211 6.67 7.64 28.51
N ILE A 212 5.61 8.35 28.89
CA ILE A 212 5.70 9.51 29.77
C ILE A 212 5.48 8.97 31.18
N ASN A 213 6.27 9.40 32.16
CA ASN A 213 6.22 8.95 33.55
C ASN A 213 4.91 9.28 34.30
N ASP A 214 3.83 9.66 33.61
CA ASP A 214 2.47 9.84 34.13
C ASP A 214 1.47 9.20 33.17
N SER A 215 1.22 7.89 33.33
CA SER A 215 0.07 7.06 32.88
C SER A 215 -0.64 7.36 31.53
N THR A 216 -0.03 8.12 30.62
CA THR A 216 -0.59 8.52 29.33
C THR A 216 0.49 8.38 28.26
N SER A 217 0.46 7.28 27.51
CA SER A 217 1.29 7.11 26.33
C SER A 217 0.64 7.82 25.14
N TRP A 218 1.41 8.66 24.44
CA TRP A 218 1.01 9.22 23.15
C TRP A 218 1.60 8.36 22.04
N MET A 219 0.75 7.88 21.14
CA MET A 219 1.14 7.13 19.95
C MET A 219 1.51 8.10 18.83
N TYR A 220 2.80 8.27 18.54
CA TYR A 220 3.22 8.97 17.34
C TYR A 220 3.31 7.98 16.17
N ARG A 221 2.45 8.17 15.16
CA ARG A 221 2.51 7.41 13.90
C ARG A 221 3.39 8.16 12.91
N TYR A 222 4.64 7.74 12.77
CA TYR A 222 5.54 8.29 11.75
C TYR A 222 5.27 7.59 10.41
N VAL A 223 4.64 8.30 9.45
CA VAL A 223 4.49 7.82 8.06
C VAL A 223 5.70 8.33 7.28
N LYS A 224 6.52 7.42 6.75
CA LYS A 224 7.57 7.78 5.79
C LYS A 224 6.89 8.20 4.48
N LEU A 225 6.65 9.50 4.28
CA LEU A 225 6.26 10.05 2.98
C LEU A 225 7.47 10.01 2.04
N ASP A 226 7.73 8.84 1.45
CA ASP A 226 8.57 8.80 0.26
C ASP A 226 7.77 9.40 -0.90
N SER A 227 7.93 10.71 -1.10
CA SER A 227 7.21 11.44 -2.14
C SER A 227 7.62 11.02 -3.56
N GLN A 228 8.55 10.08 -3.73
CA GLN A 228 9.08 9.62 -5.02
C GLN A 228 8.62 8.21 -5.44
N ILE A 229 7.71 7.58 -4.69
CA ILE A 229 7.31 6.19 -4.93
C ILE A 229 6.87 5.99 -6.39
N VAL A 230 6.05 6.92 -6.91
CA VAL A 230 5.52 6.87 -8.28
C VAL A 230 6.62 7.10 -9.30
N GLU A 231 7.45 8.12 -9.09
CA GLU A 231 8.47 8.62 -10.01
C GLU A 231 9.60 7.61 -10.23
N ARG A 232 9.77 6.66 -9.30
CA ARG A 232 10.72 5.54 -9.41
C ARG A 232 10.21 4.41 -10.30
N THR A 233 8.91 4.33 -10.55
CA THR A 233 8.33 3.29 -11.43
C THR A 233 8.77 3.48 -12.87
N THR A 234 8.83 2.37 -13.63
CA THR A 234 9.18 2.42 -15.06
C THR A 234 8.17 3.26 -15.85
N ILE A 235 6.88 3.20 -15.51
CA ILE A 235 5.83 3.99 -16.16
C ILE A 235 6.07 5.49 -15.95
N ALA A 236 6.24 5.93 -14.69
CA ALA A 236 6.50 7.34 -14.43
C ALA A 236 7.83 7.81 -15.04
N LYS A 237 8.82 6.92 -15.19
CA LYS A 237 10.07 7.28 -15.86
C LYS A 237 9.85 7.77 -17.30
N TRP A 238 8.87 7.23 -18.01
CA TRP A 238 8.56 7.55 -19.40
C TRP A 238 7.62 8.75 -19.54
N PHE A 239 6.63 8.88 -18.65
CA PHE A 239 5.58 9.92 -18.78
C PHE A 239 5.83 11.18 -17.96
N VAL A 240 6.74 11.15 -16.98
CA VAL A 240 7.08 12.30 -16.13
C VAL A 240 8.47 12.84 -16.48
N SER A 241 8.56 14.14 -16.76
CA SER A 241 9.82 14.79 -17.16
C SER A 241 10.81 14.90 -15.99
N SER A 242 12.11 15.00 -16.30
CA SER A 242 13.16 15.18 -15.28
C SER A 242 12.95 16.46 -14.44
N LYS A 243 12.38 17.52 -15.03
CA LYS A 243 12.05 18.75 -14.29
C LYS A 243 10.96 18.51 -13.24
N GLN A 244 9.92 17.77 -13.59
CA GLN A 244 8.84 17.42 -12.66
C GLN A 244 9.30 16.46 -11.56
N LYS A 245 10.19 15.51 -11.91
CA LYS A 245 10.82 14.62 -10.94
C LYS A 245 11.65 15.43 -9.94
N LEU A 246 12.59 16.26 -10.42
CA LEU A 246 13.40 17.16 -9.59
C LEU A 246 12.53 18.02 -8.65
N GLN A 247 11.48 18.61 -9.20
CA GLN A 247 10.54 19.42 -8.43
C GLN A 247 9.84 18.61 -7.33
N THR A 248 9.48 17.35 -7.60
CA THR A 248 8.97 16.46 -6.55
C THR A 248 9.99 16.24 -5.44
N ILE A 249 11.26 16.05 -5.79
CA ILE A 249 12.34 15.86 -4.81
C ILE A 249 12.44 17.07 -3.88
N ASN A 250 12.34 18.27 -4.44
CA ASN A 250 12.44 19.53 -3.69
C ASN A 250 11.18 19.83 -2.87
N LEU A 251 9.99 19.55 -3.41
CA LEU A 251 8.71 19.98 -2.84
C LEU A 251 8.00 18.87 -2.05
N ARG A 252 8.74 18.05 -1.27
CA ARG A 252 8.15 16.87 -0.58
C ARG A 252 7.08 17.25 0.46
N LYS A 253 7.23 18.43 1.07
CA LYS A 253 6.35 18.93 2.16
C LYS A 253 5.18 19.78 1.64
N PHE A 254 5.12 20.07 0.34
CA PHE A 254 4.15 20.99 -0.23
C PHE A 254 3.10 20.24 -1.05
N PHE A 255 1.86 20.25 -0.58
CA PHE A 255 0.67 19.88 -1.34
C PHE A 255 -0.41 20.94 -1.15
N VAL A 256 -1.20 21.18 -2.18
CA VAL A 256 -2.30 22.15 -2.10
C VAL A 256 -3.54 21.64 -2.83
N ALA A 257 -4.72 21.91 -2.27
CA ALA A 257 -5.97 21.53 -2.90
C ALA A 257 -6.42 22.59 -3.93
N ARG A 258 -6.97 22.13 -5.07
CA ARG A 258 -7.66 22.97 -6.05
C ARG A 258 -9.00 22.33 -6.44
N PRO A 259 -10.02 23.14 -6.74
CA PRO A 259 -11.33 22.61 -7.10
C PRO A 259 -11.31 21.85 -8.43
N TYR A 260 -10.51 22.30 -9.40
CA TYR A 260 -10.46 21.70 -10.73
C TYR A 260 -9.06 21.71 -11.35
N GLN A 261 -8.83 20.75 -12.24
CA GLN A 261 -7.71 20.69 -13.18
C GLN A 261 -8.23 20.34 -14.58
N ALA A 262 -7.64 20.99 -15.58
CA ALA A 262 -7.62 20.47 -16.94
C ALA A 262 -6.17 20.34 -17.41
N SER A 263 -5.76 19.17 -17.90
CA SER A 263 -4.44 18.97 -18.50
C SER A 263 -4.53 18.34 -19.88
N LEU A 264 -3.60 18.73 -20.76
CA LEU A 264 -3.40 18.05 -22.03
C LEU A 264 -2.42 16.88 -21.82
N THR A 265 -1.30 17.16 -21.18
CA THR A 265 -0.24 16.21 -20.81
C THR A 265 0.29 16.56 -19.43
N PRO A 266 1.08 15.70 -18.76
CA PRO A 266 1.68 15.98 -17.46
C PRO A 266 2.35 17.36 -17.35
N GLY A 267 2.94 17.91 -18.41
CA GLY A 267 3.62 19.22 -18.37
C GLY A 267 2.73 20.43 -18.69
N LEU A 268 1.52 20.21 -19.23
CA LEU A 268 0.62 21.25 -19.72
C LEU A 268 -0.75 21.12 -19.03
N SER A 269 -0.89 21.84 -17.92
CA SER A 269 -2.06 21.82 -17.03
C SER A 269 -2.48 23.24 -16.64
N THR A 270 -3.75 23.44 -16.28
CA THR A 270 -4.26 24.67 -15.64
C THR A 270 -3.54 24.99 -14.33
N ASN A 271 -3.00 23.98 -13.65
CA ASN A 271 -2.17 24.10 -12.46
C ASN A 271 -0.68 24.36 -12.77
N GLY A 272 -0.34 24.52 -14.06
CA GLY A 272 1.01 24.75 -14.52
C GLY A 272 1.96 23.60 -14.16
N LYS A 273 3.22 23.95 -13.92
CA LYS A 273 4.28 22.98 -13.58
C LYS A 273 4.17 22.42 -12.17
N LEU A 274 3.30 22.99 -11.32
CA LEU A 274 3.07 22.54 -9.95
C LEU A 274 1.99 21.47 -9.84
N ASN A 275 1.40 21.03 -10.94
CA ASN A 275 0.34 20.02 -10.97
C ASN A 275 0.65 18.76 -10.14
N GLY A 276 1.89 18.26 -10.16
CA GLY A 276 2.32 17.13 -9.33
C GLY A 276 2.26 17.38 -7.81
N GLN A 277 1.97 18.59 -7.35
CA GLN A 277 1.75 18.92 -5.93
C GLN A 277 0.34 19.42 -5.66
N VAL A 278 -0.55 19.32 -6.64
CA VAL A 278 -1.94 19.77 -6.52
C VAL A 278 -2.86 18.57 -6.40
N ILE A 279 -3.66 18.56 -5.34
CA ILE A 279 -4.75 17.61 -5.16
C ILE A 279 -6.02 18.26 -5.72
N ASN A 280 -6.71 17.58 -6.62
CA ASN A 280 -7.86 18.15 -7.33
C ASN A 280 -9.18 17.50 -6.88
N ASN A 281 -10.25 18.28 -6.73
CA ASN A 281 -11.58 17.67 -6.57
C ASN A 281 -12.11 17.13 -7.90
N PHE A 282 -11.85 17.86 -8.99
CA PHE A 282 -12.16 17.44 -10.36
C PHE A 282 -10.91 17.52 -11.25
N SER A 283 -10.58 16.47 -11.99
CA SER A 283 -9.41 16.41 -12.86
C SER A 283 -9.78 15.86 -14.22
N LEU A 284 -9.62 16.65 -15.28
CA LEU A 284 -9.82 16.23 -16.66
C LEU A 284 -8.49 16.25 -17.40
N ASN A 285 -7.99 15.09 -17.78
CA ASN A 285 -6.70 14.91 -18.42
C ASN A 285 -6.88 14.36 -19.85
N VAL A 286 -6.79 15.22 -20.87
CA VAL A 286 -7.16 14.88 -22.26
C VAL A 286 -6.33 13.73 -22.82
N PHE A 287 -5.01 13.78 -22.73
CA PHE A 287 -4.16 12.61 -23.02
C PHE A 287 -3.66 11.97 -21.74
N GLY A 288 -3.10 12.76 -20.84
CA GLY A 288 -2.53 12.22 -19.61
C GLY A 288 -2.39 13.24 -18.50
N GLY A 289 -2.64 12.78 -17.28
CA GLY A 289 -2.55 13.55 -16.05
C GLY A 289 -1.35 13.17 -15.21
N TYR A 290 -0.77 14.16 -14.55
CA TYR A 290 0.14 13.96 -13.43
C TYR A 290 -0.26 14.91 -12.31
N SER A 291 -0.60 14.38 -11.14
CA SER A 291 -1.17 15.21 -10.07
C SER A 291 -0.68 14.77 -8.68
N GLY A 292 -0.92 15.62 -7.69
CA GLY A 292 -0.72 15.26 -6.29
C GLY A 292 -1.70 14.16 -5.86
N GLY A 293 -2.95 14.20 -6.34
CA GLY A 293 -4.01 13.25 -6.03
C GLY A 293 -5.39 13.80 -6.42
N THR A 294 -6.43 13.01 -6.16
CA THR A 294 -7.82 13.38 -6.49
C THR A 294 -8.75 13.16 -5.30
N ASN A 295 -9.59 14.14 -4.98
CA ASN A 295 -10.60 14.06 -3.92
C ASN A 295 -12.02 14.26 -4.48
N GLY A 296 -12.39 13.43 -5.45
CA GLY A 296 -13.64 13.55 -6.18
C GLY A 296 -13.61 12.73 -7.48
N PHE A 297 -13.49 13.39 -8.62
CA PHE A 297 -13.58 12.72 -9.91
C PHE A 297 -12.38 13.04 -10.80
N GLU A 298 -11.75 12.00 -11.32
CA GLU A 298 -10.69 12.12 -12.33
C GLU A 298 -10.96 11.28 -13.57
N LEU A 299 -10.80 11.90 -14.73
CA LEU A 299 -10.90 11.27 -16.03
C LEU A 299 -9.66 11.57 -16.87
N GLY A 300 -8.99 10.52 -17.31
CA GLY A 300 -7.83 10.56 -18.19
C GLY A 300 -8.12 9.87 -19.52
N GLY A 301 -7.89 10.56 -20.64
CA GLY A 301 -8.12 9.99 -21.96
C GLY A 301 -7.21 8.79 -22.25
N LEU A 302 -5.93 8.84 -21.86
CA LEU A 302 -5.03 7.67 -21.87
C LEU A 302 -4.63 7.27 -20.46
N PHE A 303 -4.22 8.19 -19.60
CA PHE A 303 -3.76 7.81 -18.26
C PHE A 303 -3.89 8.88 -17.19
N ASN A 304 -3.90 8.43 -15.93
CA ASN A 304 -3.74 9.27 -14.75
C ASN A 304 -2.59 8.75 -13.88
N ILE A 305 -1.76 9.67 -13.38
CA ILE A 305 -0.67 9.37 -12.45
C ILE A 305 -0.81 10.31 -11.25
N ASP A 306 -1.12 9.74 -10.08
CA ASP A 306 -1.24 10.47 -8.83
C ASP A 306 -0.19 10.04 -7.83
N LYS A 307 0.48 11.01 -7.22
CA LYS A 307 1.52 10.72 -6.23
C LYS A 307 0.99 10.24 -4.89
N THR A 308 -0.15 10.78 -4.48
CA THR A 308 -0.76 10.50 -3.18
C THR A 308 -2.04 9.70 -3.36
N ASN A 309 -3.13 10.15 -2.77
CA ASN A 309 -4.35 9.38 -2.63
C ASN A 309 -5.39 9.77 -3.66
N VAL A 310 -6.28 8.82 -3.96
CA VAL A 310 -7.50 9.04 -4.73
C VAL A 310 -8.70 8.71 -3.85
N GLN A 311 -9.68 9.60 -3.83
CA GLN A 311 -11.00 9.38 -3.22
C GLN A 311 -12.08 9.46 -4.30
N TYR A 312 -13.06 8.56 -4.19
CA TYR A 312 -14.28 8.43 -5.00
C TYR A 312 -14.11 7.84 -6.40
N VAL A 313 -13.65 8.56 -7.43
CA VAL A 313 -13.65 8.03 -8.81
C VAL A 313 -12.40 8.43 -9.58
N GLN A 314 -11.77 7.45 -10.24
CA GLN A 314 -10.70 7.66 -11.20
C GLN A 314 -10.85 6.72 -12.41
N ILE A 315 -10.83 7.30 -13.60
CA ILE A 315 -11.01 6.57 -14.87
C ILE A 315 -9.87 6.94 -15.83
N GLY A 316 -9.18 5.95 -16.38
CA GLY A 316 -8.10 6.13 -17.34
C GLY A 316 -8.30 5.23 -18.56
N GLY A 317 -8.18 5.79 -19.77
CA GLY A 317 -8.42 5.03 -21.00
C GLY A 317 -7.48 3.84 -21.21
N LEU A 318 -6.23 3.93 -20.73
CA LEU A 318 -5.24 2.85 -20.72
C LEU A 318 -4.90 2.45 -19.28
N PHE A 319 -4.44 3.39 -18.45
CA PHE A 319 -4.03 3.03 -17.10
C PHE A 319 -4.23 4.12 -16.04
N ASN A 320 -4.31 3.69 -14.79
CA ASN A 320 -4.18 4.57 -13.63
C ASN A 320 -3.04 4.10 -12.73
N MET A 321 -2.27 5.05 -12.21
CA MET A 321 -1.22 4.79 -11.23
C MET A 321 -1.36 5.71 -10.03
N VAL A 322 -1.49 5.14 -8.85
CA VAL A 322 -1.67 5.88 -7.60
C VAL A 322 -0.57 5.46 -6.62
N GLY A 323 0.19 6.44 -6.12
CA GLY A 323 1.29 6.22 -5.18
C GLY A 323 0.83 5.90 -3.76
N GLY A 324 -0.27 6.52 -3.33
CA GLY A 324 -0.91 6.30 -2.05
C GLY A 324 -2.12 5.36 -2.18
N HIS A 325 -3.09 5.56 -1.30
CA HIS A 325 -4.26 4.69 -1.23
C HIS A 325 -5.41 5.17 -2.11
N VAL A 326 -6.21 4.22 -2.59
CA VAL A 326 -7.45 4.47 -3.33
C VAL A 326 -8.64 4.08 -2.46
N ASN A 327 -9.59 4.99 -2.29
CA ASN A 327 -10.87 4.71 -1.64
C ASN A 327 -12.01 5.11 -2.58
N GLY A 328 -12.56 4.15 -3.32
CA GLY A 328 -13.59 4.39 -4.32
C GLY A 328 -13.53 3.44 -5.52
N LEU A 329 -13.94 3.96 -6.68
CA LEU A 329 -13.95 3.30 -7.98
C LEU A 329 -12.73 3.70 -8.80
N GLN A 330 -11.98 2.71 -9.30
CA GLN A 330 -10.86 2.91 -10.21
C GLN A 330 -11.02 2.04 -11.45
N ILE A 331 -11.08 2.64 -12.64
CA ILE A 331 -11.27 1.95 -13.92
C ILE A 331 -10.13 2.29 -14.88
N GLY A 332 -9.46 1.26 -15.40
CA GLY A 332 -8.37 1.37 -16.37
C GLY A 332 -8.61 0.46 -17.56
N GLY A 333 -8.47 0.96 -18.79
CA GLY A 333 -8.69 0.14 -19.98
C GLY A 333 -7.72 -1.04 -20.11
N ILE A 334 -6.51 -0.94 -19.56
CA ILE A 334 -5.49 -2.00 -19.53
C ILE A 334 -5.14 -2.35 -18.09
N THR A 335 -4.63 -1.40 -17.32
CA THR A 335 -4.11 -1.69 -15.98
C THR A 335 -4.39 -0.61 -14.95
N ASN A 336 -4.65 -1.03 -13.71
CA ASN A 336 -4.62 -0.14 -12.56
C ASN A 336 -3.52 -0.57 -11.60
N THR A 337 -2.72 0.39 -11.14
CA THR A 337 -1.62 0.17 -10.20
C THR A 337 -1.81 1.06 -8.98
N VAL A 338 -1.89 0.46 -7.81
CA VAL A 338 -1.94 1.15 -6.51
C VAL A 338 -0.73 0.71 -5.70
N LEU A 339 0.16 1.65 -5.39
CA LEU A 339 1.44 1.37 -4.72
C LEU A 339 1.33 1.37 -3.18
N ASP A 340 0.13 1.55 -2.65
CA ASP A 340 -0.23 1.35 -1.26
C ASP A 340 -1.45 0.41 -1.15
N SER A 341 -2.57 0.88 -0.60
CA SER A 341 -3.77 0.08 -0.31
C SER A 341 -4.99 0.52 -1.14
N MET A 342 -5.92 -0.41 -1.37
CA MET A 342 -7.14 -0.16 -2.15
C MET A 342 -8.38 -0.56 -1.36
N ARG A 343 -9.38 0.32 -1.30
CA ARG A 343 -10.71 0.06 -0.76
C ARG A 343 -11.78 0.47 -1.77
N GLY A 344 -12.67 -0.43 -2.17
CA GLY A 344 -13.78 -0.16 -3.08
C GLY A 344 -13.82 -1.08 -4.28
N VAL A 345 -13.89 -0.53 -5.50
CA VAL A 345 -13.99 -1.30 -6.76
C VAL A 345 -12.83 -0.94 -7.71
N GLN A 346 -12.09 -1.95 -8.19
CA GLN A 346 -10.98 -1.79 -9.14
C GLN A 346 -11.23 -2.65 -10.37
N ILE A 347 -11.30 -2.04 -11.56
CA ILE A 347 -11.60 -2.73 -12.82
C ILE A 347 -10.53 -2.42 -13.85
N GLY A 348 -9.81 -3.44 -14.31
CA GLY A 348 -8.75 -3.36 -15.30
C GLY A 348 -9.03 -4.29 -16.47
N GLY A 349 -8.90 -3.80 -17.71
CA GLY A 349 -9.15 -4.63 -18.89
C GLY A 349 -8.19 -5.82 -19.02
N ILE A 350 -6.95 -5.70 -18.53
CA ILE A 350 -5.97 -6.80 -18.47
C ILE A 350 -5.64 -7.14 -17.02
N SER A 351 -5.19 -6.15 -16.23
CA SER A 351 -4.70 -6.44 -14.88
C SER A 351 -4.95 -5.36 -13.85
N ASN A 352 -5.00 -5.76 -12.59
CA ASN A 352 -4.93 -4.86 -11.46
C ASN A 352 -3.79 -5.27 -10.52
N PHE A 353 -3.08 -4.28 -9.99
CA PHE A 353 -2.01 -4.47 -9.02
C PHE A 353 -2.22 -3.56 -7.81
N VAL A 354 -2.14 -4.15 -6.62
CA VAL A 354 -2.13 -3.41 -5.34
C VAL A 354 -0.98 -3.92 -4.49
N LYS A 355 -0.08 -3.02 -4.09
CA LYS A 355 1.15 -3.36 -3.34
C LYS A 355 0.88 -3.78 -1.89
N ARG A 356 -0.29 -3.46 -1.35
CA ARG A 356 -0.66 -3.84 0.01
C ARG A 356 -2.02 -4.51 0.03
N ASP A 357 -2.84 -4.08 0.97
CA ASP A 357 -4.15 -4.63 1.25
C ASP A 357 -5.18 -4.14 0.24
N MET A 358 -6.07 -5.03 -0.15
CA MET A 358 -7.25 -4.71 -0.93
C MET A 358 -8.51 -5.13 -0.19
N SER A 359 -9.51 -4.25 -0.17
CA SER A 359 -10.82 -4.54 0.36
C SER A 359 -11.93 -4.12 -0.60
N GLY A 360 -12.80 -5.06 -0.97
CA GLY A 360 -13.92 -4.82 -1.88
C GLY A 360 -13.90 -5.73 -3.11
N LEU A 361 -14.05 -5.17 -4.31
CA LEU A 361 -14.15 -5.90 -5.58
C LEU A 361 -12.98 -5.57 -6.52
N GLN A 362 -12.32 -6.60 -7.04
CA GLN A 362 -11.25 -6.48 -8.04
C GLN A 362 -11.57 -7.33 -9.26
N ILE A 363 -11.61 -6.72 -10.45
CA ILE A 363 -11.91 -7.41 -11.71
C ILE A 363 -10.82 -7.11 -12.73
N GLY A 364 -10.14 -8.16 -13.19
CA GLY A 364 -9.07 -8.09 -14.19
C GLY A 364 -9.34 -9.07 -15.32
N GLY A 365 -9.22 -8.64 -16.58
CA GLY A 365 -9.43 -9.54 -17.72
C GLY A 365 -8.46 -10.72 -17.76
N VAL A 366 -7.25 -10.57 -17.22
CA VAL A 366 -6.23 -11.62 -17.13
C VAL A 366 -5.84 -11.89 -15.68
N ALA A 367 -5.40 -10.84 -14.95
CA ALA A 367 -4.75 -11.02 -13.66
C ALA A 367 -5.16 -9.98 -12.60
N ASN A 368 -5.37 -10.42 -11.37
CA ASN A 368 -5.37 -9.54 -10.21
C ASN A 368 -4.26 -9.94 -9.25
N VAL A 369 -3.44 -8.98 -8.83
CA VAL A 369 -2.26 -9.23 -8.01
C VAL A 369 -2.21 -8.31 -6.80
N ASN A 370 -2.12 -8.92 -5.62
CA ASN A 370 -2.02 -8.27 -4.34
C ASN A 370 -0.86 -8.86 -3.55
N THR A 371 0.08 -8.01 -3.12
CA THR A 371 1.26 -8.50 -2.39
C THR A 371 1.04 -8.60 -0.87
N GLN A 372 -0.14 -8.23 -0.36
CA GLN A 372 -0.55 -8.50 1.03
C GLN A 372 -1.95 -9.13 1.06
N ASN A 373 -2.85 -8.63 1.91
CA ASN A 373 -4.13 -9.28 2.19
C ASN A 373 -5.23 -8.81 1.22
N VAL A 374 -6.21 -9.68 1.01
CA VAL A 374 -7.42 -9.39 0.25
C VAL A 374 -8.64 -9.72 1.11
N ASN A 375 -9.51 -8.74 1.29
CA ASN A 375 -10.80 -8.90 1.95
C ASN A 375 -11.95 -8.54 0.98
N GLY A 376 -12.50 -9.54 0.30
CA GLY A 376 -13.57 -9.34 -0.67
C GLY A 376 -13.57 -10.32 -1.84
N LEU A 377 -13.86 -9.83 -3.05
CA LEU A 377 -14.03 -10.63 -4.26
C LEU A 377 -12.98 -10.25 -5.32
N GLN A 378 -12.23 -11.24 -5.79
CA GLN A 378 -11.32 -11.12 -6.93
C GLN A 378 -11.80 -11.99 -8.10
N ILE A 379 -11.92 -11.39 -9.29
CA ILE A 379 -12.30 -12.07 -10.52
C ILE A 379 -11.25 -11.81 -11.59
N GLY A 380 -10.53 -12.85 -11.98
CA GLY A 380 -9.46 -12.82 -12.99
C GLY A 380 -9.80 -13.76 -14.13
N GLY A 381 -9.54 -13.40 -15.38
CA GLY A 381 -9.73 -14.36 -16.48
C GLY A 381 -8.79 -15.56 -16.40
N VAL A 382 -7.55 -15.34 -15.94
CA VAL A 382 -6.52 -16.40 -15.86
C VAL A 382 -6.04 -16.62 -14.44
N THR A 383 -5.67 -15.54 -13.72
CA THR A 383 -5.03 -15.67 -12.41
C THR A 383 -5.50 -14.65 -11.38
N ASN A 384 -5.63 -15.08 -10.12
CA ASN A 384 -5.71 -14.19 -8.96
C ASN A 384 -4.64 -14.56 -7.94
N ILE A 385 -3.96 -13.54 -7.39
CA ILE A 385 -2.88 -13.70 -6.43
C ILE A 385 -3.15 -12.79 -5.23
N ALA A 386 -3.23 -13.39 -4.04
CA ALA A 386 -3.21 -12.71 -2.75
C ALA A 386 -2.06 -13.27 -1.90
N ALA A 387 -0.90 -12.61 -1.92
CA ALA A 387 0.35 -13.20 -1.44
C ALA A 387 0.36 -13.60 0.05
N GLU A 388 -0.50 -13.00 0.88
CA GLU A 388 -0.67 -13.36 2.29
C GLU A 388 -2.04 -14.00 2.55
N GLU A 389 -3.04 -13.25 3.02
CA GLU A 389 -4.34 -13.79 3.38
C GLU A 389 -5.44 -13.41 2.39
N MET A 390 -6.23 -14.39 1.97
CA MET A 390 -7.49 -14.20 1.25
C MET A 390 -8.67 -14.46 2.17
N ASN A 391 -9.40 -13.40 2.54
CA ASN A 391 -10.69 -13.48 3.22
C ASN A 391 -11.81 -13.12 2.23
N GLY A 392 -12.52 -14.12 1.71
CA GLY A 392 -13.56 -13.92 0.71
C GLY A 392 -13.48 -14.90 -0.47
N VAL A 393 -13.69 -14.42 -1.70
CA VAL A 393 -13.83 -15.29 -2.89
C VAL A 393 -12.83 -14.91 -3.99
N GLN A 394 -12.08 -15.88 -4.51
CA GLN A 394 -11.24 -15.73 -5.72
C GLN A 394 -11.80 -16.62 -6.83
N ILE A 395 -12.05 -16.03 -8.00
CA ILE A 395 -12.52 -16.74 -9.20
C ILE A 395 -11.56 -16.48 -10.34
N ALA A 396 -10.90 -17.53 -10.81
CA ALA A 396 -9.96 -17.46 -11.92
C ALA A 396 -10.22 -18.60 -12.91
N GLY A 397 -10.04 -18.34 -14.21
CA GLY A 397 -10.15 -19.40 -15.21
C GLY A 397 -9.11 -20.49 -15.05
N VAL A 398 -7.91 -20.17 -14.54
CA VAL A 398 -6.81 -21.13 -14.43
C VAL A 398 -6.28 -21.24 -13.00
N VAL A 399 -5.74 -20.17 -12.41
CA VAL A 399 -5.01 -20.26 -11.13
C VAL A 399 -5.54 -19.29 -10.09
N ASN A 400 -5.85 -19.76 -8.88
CA ASN A 400 -5.93 -18.92 -7.70
C ASN A 400 -4.80 -19.26 -6.74
N TYR A 401 -4.15 -18.24 -6.19
CA TYR A 401 -3.10 -18.39 -5.19
C TYR A 401 -3.33 -17.51 -3.97
N THR A 402 -3.20 -18.10 -2.78
CA THR A 402 -3.05 -17.37 -1.52
C THR A 402 -2.29 -18.18 -0.49
N LYS A 403 -1.60 -17.57 0.46
CA LYS A 403 -0.93 -18.34 1.52
C LYS A 403 -1.94 -18.87 2.54
N LYS A 404 -2.89 -18.03 2.96
CA LYS A 404 -3.97 -18.39 3.89
C LYS A 404 -5.33 -18.13 3.29
N LEU A 405 -6.11 -19.19 3.06
CA LEU A 405 -7.47 -19.07 2.55
C LEU A 405 -8.51 -19.14 3.67
N LYS A 406 -9.30 -18.06 3.81
CA LYS A 406 -10.55 -17.99 4.58
C LYS A 406 -11.71 -17.62 3.65
N GLY A 407 -12.23 -18.62 2.94
CA GLY A 407 -13.35 -18.41 2.03
C GLY A 407 -13.38 -19.42 0.89
N LEU A 408 -13.51 -18.96 -0.36
CA LEU A 408 -13.69 -19.82 -1.53
C LEU A 408 -12.70 -19.48 -2.64
N GLN A 409 -12.09 -20.50 -3.23
CA GLN A 409 -11.35 -20.40 -4.50
C GLN A 409 -12.06 -21.23 -5.57
N ILE A 410 -12.24 -20.65 -6.76
CA ILE A 410 -12.79 -21.34 -7.93
C ILE A 410 -11.85 -21.13 -9.12
N GLY A 411 -11.28 -22.22 -9.62
CA GLY A 411 -10.40 -22.22 -10.78
C GLY A 411 -9.88 -23.61 -11.09
N VAL A 412 -9.24 -23.82 -12.25
CA VAL A 412 -8.70 -25.15 -12.59
C VAL A 412 -7.68 -25.62 -11.55
N ILE A 413 -6.84 -24.70 -11.09
CA ILE A 413 -5.80 -24.93 -10.08
C ILE A 413 -5.99 -23.92 -8.94
N ASN A 414 -6.14 -24.41 -7.72
CA ASN A 414 -6.19 -23.57 -6.52
C ASN A 414 -5.05 -23.95 -5.59
N ILE A 415 -4.29 -22.95 -5.16
CA ILE A 415 -3.08 -23.15 -4.36
C ILE A 415 -3.18 -22.34 -3.07
N ALA A 416 -2.95 -23.02 -1.94
CA ALA A 416 -2.69 -22.36 -0.68
C ALA A 416 -1.76 -23.12 0.26
N ASP A 417 -1.14 -22.41 1.21
CA ASP A 417 -0.37 -23.10 2.26
C ASP A 417 -1.31 -23.72 3.29
N THR A 418 -2.33 -22.97 3.69
CA THR A 418 -3.37 -23.37 4.66
C THR A 418 -4.72 -22.87 4.21
N SER A 419 -5.78 -23.65 4.47
CA SER A 419 -7.15 -23.29 4.10
C SER A 419 -8.13 -23.66 5.20
N GLU A 420 -8.85 -22.67 5.70
CA GLU A 420 -10.05 -22.82 6.52
C GLU A 420 -11.32 -22.85 5.66
N GLY A 421 -11.18 -22.58 4.35
CA GLY A 421 -12.23 -22.43 3.37
C GLY A 421 -12.45 -23.65 2.47
N TYR A 422 -12.90 -23.40 1.24
CA TYR A 422 -13.15 -24.39 0.19
C TYR A 422 -12.38 -24.02 -1.09
N SER A 423 -11.88 -25.03 -1.79
CA SER A 423 -11.24 -24.85 -3.10
C SER A 423 -11.93 -25.78 -4.09
N ILE A 424 -12.46 -25.21 -5.17
CA ILE A 424 -13.20 -25.91 -6.22
C ILE A 424 -12.39 -25.79 -7.50
N GLY A 425 -11.87 -26.93 -7.95
CA GLY A 425 -10.95 -26.99 -9.08
C GLY A 425 -10.51 -28.40 -9.38
N LEU A 426 -9.95 -28.61 -10.57
CA LEU A 426 -9.39 -29.91 -10.95
C LEU A 426 -8.22 -30.30 -10.04
N ILE A 427 -7.40 -29.32 -9.66
CA ILE A 427 -6.22 -29.50 -8.82
C ILE A 427 -6.27 -28.51 -7.66
N ASN A 428 -6.44 -29.01 -6.44
CA ASN A 428 -6.45 -28.19 -5.22
C ASN A 428 -5.22 -28.54 -4.36
N ILE A 429 -4.22 -27.67 -4.34
CA ILE A 429 -2.97 -27.88 -3.59
C ILE A 429 -3.03 -27.05 -2.32
N ILE A 430 -3.34 -27.69 -1.20
CA ILE A 430 -3.28 -27.06 0.12
C ILE A 430 -2.10 -27.66 0.88
N LEU A 431 -0.95 -26.98 0.98
CA LEU A 431 0.31 -27.59 1.44
C LEU A 431 0.18 -28.28 2.81
N LYS A 432 -0.44 -27.62 3.80
CA LYS A 432 -0.71 -28.18 5.13
C LYS A 432 -2.11 -28.81 5.23
N GLY A 433 -2.61 -29.31 4.11
CA GLY A 433 -3.96 -29.83 3.94
C GLY A 433 -4.03 -31.36 3.88
N TYR A 434 -4.98 -31.84 3.09
CA TYR A 434 -5.35 -33.24 2.94
C TYR A 434 -4.67 -33.82 1.69
N HIS A 435 -3.62 -34.61 1.91
CA HIS A 435 -2.88 -35.33 0.87
C HIS A 435 -2.92 -36.82 1.20
N LYS A 436 -3.52 -37.62 0.34
CA LYS A 436 -3.55 -39.08 0.52
C LYS A 436 -3.45 -39.78 -0.82
N LEU A 437 -2.58 -40.78 -0.89
CA LEU A 437 -2.58 -41.77 -1.97
C LEU A 437 -3.35 -43.00 -1.51
N ALA A 438 -4.43 -43.35 -2.19
CA ALA A 438 -5.26 -44.51 -1.89
C ALA A 438 -5.00 -45.63 -2.89
N LEU A 439 -4.77 -46.84 -2.41
CA LEU A 439 -4.76 -48.06 -3.20
C LEU A 439 -5.92 -48.94 -2.71
N TYR A 440 -6.82 -49.32 -3.62
CA TYR A 440 -8.04 -50.00 -3.23
C TYR A 440 -8.60 -50.92 -4.30
N THR A 441 -9.48 -51.82 -3.86
CA THR A 441 -10.22 -52.75 -4.71
C THR A 441 -11.71 -52.58 -4.48
N ASN A 442 -12.51 -53.01 -5.45
CA ASN A 442 -13.96 -52.95 -5.41
C ASN A 442 -14.57 -54.03 -6.32
N GLU A 443 -15.90 -54.11 -6.36
CA GLU A 443 -16.66 -55.10 -7.12
C GLU A 443 -16.54 -54.97 -8.65
N THR A 444 -16.17 -53.80 -9.17
CA THR A 444 -16.10 -53.56 -10.63
C THR A 444 -14.66 -53.66 -11.16
N ILE A 445 -13.69 -53.08 -10.45
CA ILE A 445 -12.29 -52.92 -10.86
C ILE A 445 -11.38 -53.43 -9.74
N THR A 446 -10.49 -54.37 -10.09
CA THR A 446 -9.62 -55.07 -9.15
C THR A 446 -8.54 -54.16 -8.54
N LEU A 447 -7.87 -53.32 -9.33
CA LEU A 447 -6.82 -52.42 -8.86
C LEU A 447 -7.19 -50.97 -9.13
N ASN A 448 -7.26 -50.15 -8.08
CA ASN A 448 -7.51 -48.72 -8.21
C ASN A 448 -6.47 -47.95 -7.41
N ALA A 449 -6.08 -46.80 -7.96
CA ALA A 449 -5.26 -45.80 -7.31
C ALA A 449 -5.99 -44.46 -7.34
N ALA A 450 -5.97 -43.72 -6.23
CA ALA A 450 -6.52 -42.37 -6.18
C ALA A 450 -5.61 -41.42 -5.41
N PHE A 451 -5.34 -40.26 -5.98
CA PHE A 451 -4.69 -39.15 -5.30
C PHE A 451 -5.74 -38.17 -4.82
N LYS A 452 -5.80 -37.97 -3.50
CA LYS A 452 -6.72 -37.07 -2.82
C LYS A 452 -5.97 -35.83 -2.39
N THR A 453 -6.41 -34.65 -2.82
CA THR A 453 -5.73 -33.37 -2.60
C THR A 453 -6.72 -32.26 -2.25
N GLY A 454 -6.39 -31.39 -1.31
CA GLY A 454 -7.26 -30.29 -0.88
C GLY A 454 -7.25 -30.12 0.64
N ASN A 455 -8.41 -29.96 1.28
CA ASN A 455 -8.52 -29.98 2.74
C ASN A 455 -9.59 -30.98 3.20
N SER A 456 -9.69 -31.22 4.51
CA SER A 456 -10.62 -32.22 5.04
C SER A 456 -12.09 -31.87 4.84
N LYS A 457 -12.44 -30.59 4.66
CA LYS A 457 -13.81 -30.14 4.40
C LYS A 457 -14.24 -30.48 2.97
N LEU A 458 -13.34 -30.26 2.00
CA LEU A 458 -13.53 -30.60 0.60
C LEU A 458 -12.17 -30.91 -0.04
N TYR A 459 -12.02 -32.13 -0.55
CA TYR A 459 -10.86 -32.56 -1.33
C TYR A 459 -11.28 -33.09 -2.70
N SER A 460 -10.41 -32.89 -3.67
CA SER A 460 -10.49 -33.49 -5.00
C SER A 460 -9.90 -34.90 -4.98
N ILE A 461 -10.42 -35.76 -5.84
CA ILE A 461 -9.99 -37.14 -6.00
C ILE A 461 -9.65 -37.34 -7.48
N LEU A 462 -8.36 -37.49 -7.79
CA LEU A 462 -7.91 -37.93 -9.11
C LEU A 462 -7.72 -39.44 -9.04
N LEU A 463 -8.47 -40.19 -9.84
CA LEU A 463 -8.49 -41.64 -9.74
C LEU A 463 -8.14 -42.31 -11.06
N GLY A 464 -7.59 -43.51 -10.96
CA GLY A 464 -7.29 -44.39 -12.07
C GLY A 464 -7.41 -45.85 -11.62
N GLY A 465 -7.80 -46.73 -12.51
CA GLY A 465 -7.99 -48.14 -12.18
C GLY A 465 -7.75 -49.06 -13.35
N TYR A 466 -7.36 -50.29 -13.05
CA TYR A 466 -6.99 -51.30 -14.02
C TYR A 466 -7.48 -52.68 -13.56
N ASN A 467 -8.03 -53.46 -14.48
CA ASN A 467 -8.28 -54.88 -14.27
C ASN A 467 -7.30 -55.71 -15.12
N SER A 468 -6.49 -56.53 -14.45
CA SER A 468 -5.44 -57.36 -15.08
C SER A 468 -5.89 -58.79 -15.40
N VAL A 469 -7.15 -59.14 -15.10
CA VAL A 469 -7.69 -60.48 -15.33
C VAL A 469 -7.72 -60.77 -16.85
N PRO A 470 -7.17 -61.90 -17.31
CA PRO A 470 -7.24 -62.30 -18.72
C PRO A 470 -8.67 -62.28 -19.23
N HIS A 471 -8.89 -61.68 -20.40
CA HIS A 471 -10.20 -61.50 -21.05
C HIS A 471 -11.19 -60.56 -20.34
N GLU A 472 -10.83 -59.94 -19.22
CA GLU A 472 -11.67 -58.95 -18.51
C GLU A 472 -10.96 -57.61 -18.31
N LYS A 473 -10.17 -57.17 -19.29
CA LYS A 473 -9.44 -55.90 -19.19
C LYS A 473 -10.42 -54.74 -19.03
N VAL A 474 -10.10 -53.84 -18.11
CA VAL A 474 -10.79 -52.55 -17.92
C VAL A 474 -9.73 -51.53 -17.57
N TRP A 475 -9.80 -50.37 -18.22
CA TRP A 475 -9.06 -49.19 -17.77
C TRP A 475 -10.06 -48.15 -17.30
N SER A 476 -9.74 -47.45 -16.22
CA SER A 476 -10.57 -46.36 -15.74
C SER A 476 -9.74 -45.16 -15.34
N PHE A 477 -10.34 -43.99 -15.50
CA PHE A 477 -9.83 -42.72 -15.05
C PHE A 477 -11.00 -41.80 -14.76
N GLY A 478 -10.82 -40.85 -13.86
CA GLY A 478 -11.95 -40.09 -13.37
C GLY A 478 -11.60 -39.07 -12.31
N TYR A 479 -12.64 -38.41 -11.84
CA TYR A 479 -12.57 -37.31 -10.91
C TYR A 479 -13.64 -37.45 -9.84
N GLY A 480 -13.37 -36.97 -8.64
CA GLY A 480 -14.34 -36.93 -7.57
C GLY A 480 -14.10 -35.83 -6.56
N LEU A 481 -15.08 -35.69 -5.68
CA LEU A 481 -15.06 -34.78 -4.55
C LEU A 481 -15.37 -35.58 -3.29
N GLY A 482 -14.70 -35.24 -2.19
CA GLY A 482 -14.95 -35.89 -0.92
C GLY A 482 -14.85 -34.95 0.27
N SER A 483 -15.40 -35.40 1.39
CA SER A 483 -15.32 -34.73 2.69
C SER A 483 -14.99 -35.76 3.77
N GLU A 484 -14.15 -35.37 4.73
CA GLU A 484 -13.79 -36.18 5.90
C GLU A 484 -14.46 -35.62 7.15
N LEU A 485 -15.38 -36.38 7.73
CA LEU A 485 -15.93 -36.14 9.06
C LEU A 485 -15.11 -36.94 10.08
N THR A 486 -14.44 -36.23 10.97
CA THR A 486 -13.60 -36.84 12.01
C THR A 486 -14.39 -37.09 13.29
N ARG A 487 -14.43 -38.33 13.78
CA ARG A 487 -15.02 -38.70 15.08
C ARG A 487 -13.96 -39.33 15.97
N GLY A 488 -13.25 -38.50 16.73
CA GLY A 488 -12.11 -38.90 17.57
C GLY A 488 -10.77 -38.87 16.80
N LYS A 489 -9.71 -39.45 17.38
CA LYS A 489 -8.35 -39.35 16.80
C LYS A 489 -8.01 -40.41 15.74
N ARG A 490 -8.74 -41.53 15.72
CA ARG A 490 -8.41 -42.70 14.88
C ARG A 490 -9.50 -43.11 13.90
N LEU A 491 -10.76 -42.73 14.14
CA LEU A 491 -11.89 -43.13 13.31
C LEU A 491 -12.43 -41.93 12.52
N THR A 492 -12.53 -42.07 11.21
CA THR A 492 -13.07 -41.04 10.31
C THR A 492 -14.11 -41.63 9.38
N LEU A 493 -15.10 -40.83 9.00
CA LEU A 493 -16.11 -41.16 8.02
C LEU A 493 -15.88 -40.28 6.78
N ASN A 494 -15.71 -40.91 5.63
CA ASN A 494 -15.48 -40.21 4.38
C ASN A 494 -16.68 -40.39 3.46
N THR A 495 -17.22 -39.27 2.97
CA THR A 495 -18.29 -39.24 1.97
C THR A 495 -17.69 -38.77 0.65
N GLU A 496 -17.70 -39.61 -0.38
CA GLU A 496 -17.04 -39.32 -1.65
C GLU A 496 -17.97 -39.56 -2.84
N LEU A 497 -18.06 -38.57 -3.73
CA LEU A 497 -18.75 -38.69 -5.02
C LEU A 497 -17.70 -38.74 -6.13
N THR A 498 -17.74 -39.77 -6.97
CA THR A 498 -16.77 -39.96 -8.05
C THR A 498 -17.46 -40.26 -9.36
N CYS A 499 -16.92 -39.77 -10.47
CA CYS A 499 -17.28 -40.16 -11.83
C CYS A 499 -16.04 -40.73 -12.52
N GLN A 500 -16.16 -41.95 -13.06
CA GLN A 500 -15.09 -42.67 -13.74
C GLN A 500 -15.54 -43.05 -15.16
N HIS A 501 -14.68 -42.85 -16.15
CA HIS A 501 -14.89 -43.44 -17.47
C HIS A 501 -14.27 -44.84 -17.49
N LEU A 502 -15.00 -45.85 -17.98
CA LEU A 502 -14.54 -47.22 -18.15
C LEU A 502 -14.23 -47.50 -19.62
N TYR A 503 -12.95 -47.63 -19.95
CA TYR A 503 -12.54 -48.06 -21.27
C TYR A 503 -12.61 -49.58 -21.38
N LEU A 504 -13.55 -50.04 -22.21
CA LEU A 504 -13.87 -51.45 -22.47
C LEU A 504 -13.51 -51.86 -23.91
N GLY A 505 -12.44 -51.28 -24.45
CA GLY A 505 -11.88 -51.65 -25.76
C GLY A 505 -12.27 -50.75 -26.92
N SER A 506 -13.23 -49.85 -26.74
CA SER A 506 -13.54 -48.78 -27.70
C SER A 506 -13.82 -47.46 -26.98
N TRP A 507 -13.47 -46.36 -27.64
CA TRP A 507 -13.76 -44.98 -27.22
C TRP A 507 -15.08 -44.45 -27.80
N ASP A 508 -15.71 -45.20 -28.71
CA ASP A 508 -16.95 -44.80 -29.38
C ASP A 508 -18.16 -44.86 -28.44
N TYR A 509 -18.02 -45.59 -27.34
CA TYR A 509 -19.05 -45.75 -26.33
C TYR A 509 -18.78 -44.88 -25.10
N TYR A 510 -19.82 -44.26 -24.58
CA TYR A 510 -19.76 -43.67 -23.26
C TYR A 510 -19.98 -44.77 -22.23
N ASN A 511 -19.09 -44.88 -21.26
CA ASN A 511 -19.17 -45.84 -20.17
C ASN A 511 -18.84 -45.10 -18.87
N LEU A 512 -19.82 -44.43 -18.28
CA LEU A 512 -19.62 -43.59 -17.10
C LEU A 512 -20.13 -44.30 -15.85
N LEU A 513 -19.21 -44.57 -14.92
CA LEU A 513 -19.50 -45.12 -13.60
C LEU A 513 -19.48 -44.00 -12.57
N ASN A 514 -20.66 -43.59 -12.11
CA ASN A 514 -20.82 -42.65 -11.01
C ASN A 514 -20.97 -43.43 -9.71
N ARG A 515 -20.28 -43.00 -8.65
CA ARG A 515 -20.26 -43.72 -7.37
C ARG A 515 -20.43 -42.75 -6.22
N ALA A 516 -21.36 -43.08 -5.33
CA ALA A 516 -21.50 -42.46 -4.03
C ALA A 516 -20.94 -43.41 -2.97
N ASN A 517 -19.79 -43.05 -2.42
CA ASN A 517 -19.02 -43.88 -1.50
C ASN A 517 -19.17 -43.36 -0.08
N LEU A 518 -19.40 -44.29 0.85
CA LEU A 518 -19.42 -44.01 2.28
C LEU A 518 -18.38 -44.89 2.97
N HIS A 519 -17.17 -44.37 3.19
CA HIS A 519 -16.07 -45.15 3.75
C HIS A 519 -15.89 -44.90 5.25
N LEU A 520 -15.81 -45.97 6.03
CA LEU A 520 -15.28 -45.92 7.39
C LEU A 520 -13.76 -46.12 7.34
N GLN A 521 -13.01 -45.17 7.89
CA GLN A 521 -11.55 -45.17 7.88
C GLN A 521 -10.98 -45.28 9.30
N TYR A 522 -9.99 -46.15 9.48
CA TYR A 522 -9.24 -46.34 10.72
C TYR A 522 -7.75 -45.99 10.52
N LYS A 523 -7.29 -44.96 11.22
CA LYS A 523 -5.91 -44.45 11.22
C LYS A 523 -5.10 -45.22 12.26
N PHE A 524 -4.24 -46.13 11.79
CA PHE A 524 -3.37 -46.94 12.67
C PHE A 524 -2.02 -46.28 12.94
N SER A 525 -1.52 -45.45 12.02
CA SER A 525 -0.29 -44.66 12.17
C SER A 525 -0.43 -43.30 11.50
N LYS A 526 0.62 -42.46 11.59
CA LYS A 526 0.70 -41.18 10.89
C LYS A 526 0.92 -41.30 9.37
N TRP A 527 1.32 -42.48 8.89
CA TRP A 527 1.67 -42.71 7.48
C TRP A 527 0.65 -43.54 6.73
N PHE A 528 -0.23 -44.24 7.45
CA PHE A 528 -1.12 -45.21 6.82
C PHE A 528 -2.45 -45.35 7.56
N SER A 529 -3.49 -45.68 6.80
CA SER A 529 -4.84 -45.97 7.31
C SER A 529 -5.55 -46.97 6.40
N VAL A 530 -6.49 -47.73 6.96
CA VAL A 530 -7.37 -48.61 6.18
C VAL A 530 -8.75 -47.99 6.06
N PHE A 531 -9.47 -48.31 4.99
CA PHE A 531 -10.84 -47.90 4.81
C PHE A 531 -11.66 -48.99 4.13
N ALA A 532 -12.95 -49.05 4.47
CA ALA A 532 -13.91 -49.89 3.77
C ALA A 532 -15.32 -49.30 3.91
N GLY A 533 -16.21 -49.60 2.98
CA GLY A 533 -17.61 -49.23 3.12
C GLY A 533 -18.50 -49.53 1.92
N PRO A 534 -19.81 -49.30 2.06
CA PRO A 534 -20.76 -49.46 0.98
C PRO A 534 -20.61 -48.35 -0.08
N VAL A 535 -20.94 -48.71 -1.30
CA VAL A 535 -20.96 -47.80 -2.44
C VAL A 535 -22.29 -47.94 -3.16
N TYR A 536 -22.89 -46.83 -3.58
CA TYR A 536 -24.00 -46.86 -4.54
C TYR A 536 -23.48 -46.45 -5.91
N ASN A 537 -23.62 -47.34 -6.88
CA ASN A 537 -23.14 -47.15 -8.24
C ASN A 537 -24.29 -46.77 -9.16
N VAL A 538 -24.01 -45.88 -10.12
CA VAL A 538 -24.88 -45.54 -11.24
C VAL A 538 -24.03 -45.58 -12.50
N TYR A 539 -24.21 -46.63 -13.29
CA TYR A 539 -23.52 -46.85 -14.55
C TYR A 539 -24.39 -46.41 -15.71
N VAL A 540 -23.81 -45.58 -16.58
CA VAL A 540 -24.45 -45.02 -17.76
C VAL A 540 -23.63 -45.47 -18.97
N SER A 541 -24.20 -46.35 -19.80
CA SER A 541 -23.51 -46.92 -20.96
C SER A 541 -24.42 -47.15 -22.16
N ASN A 542 -23.91 -46.85 -23.35
CA ASN A 542 -24.49 -47.25 -24.64
C ASN A 542 -23.74 -48.40 -25.31
N GLN A 543 -22.79 -49.03 -24.63
CA GLN A 543 -22.03 -50.12 -25.24
C GLN A 543 -22.87 -51.38 -25.33
N ASP A 544 -23.23 -51.71 -26.57
CA ASP A 544 -24.01 -52.89 -26.95
C ASP A 544 -23.14 -53.99 -27.59
N ILE A 545 -21.99 -53.62 -28.15
CA ILE A 545 -21.03 -54.54 -28.76
C ILE A 545 -19.89 -54.87 -27.79
N HIS A 546 -19.67 -56.16 -27.57
CA HIS A 546 -18.54 -56.68 -26.80
C HIS A 546 -17.25 -56.62 -27.62
N VAL A 547 -16.20 -56.06 -27.02
CA VAL A 547 -14.85 -56.07 -27.59
C VAL A 547 -14.06 -57.23 -26.96
N PRO A 548 -13.58 -58.21 -27.75
CA PRO A 548 -12.83 -59.35 -27.22
C PRO A 548 -11.64 -58.91 -26.37
N GLY A 549 -11.50 -59.53 -25.19
CA GLY A 549 -10.41 -59.24 -24.26
C GLY A 549 -10.73 -58.19 -23.19
N TYR A 550 -11.87 -57.52 -23.28
CA TYR A 550 -12.36 -56.53 -22.32
C TYR A 550 -13.56 -57.06 -21.53
N LYS A 551 -13.78 -56.53 -20.33
CA LYS A 551 -14.87 -56.98 -19.46
C LYS A 551 -16.24 -56.67 -20.06
N GLN A 552 -17.12 -57.67 -20.12
CA GLN A 552 -18.49 -57.55 -20.60
C GLN A 552 -19.47 -57.27 -19.45
N ASP A 553 -19.36 -58.01 -18.35
CA ASP A 553 -20.30 -57.96 -17.23
C ASP A 553 -19.88 -56.92 -16.19
N ILE A 554 -20.17 -55.65 -16.48
CA ILE A 554 -20.00 -54.56 -15.51
C ILE A 554 -21.19 -54.49 -14.53
N ILE A 555 -22.40 -54.77 -15.03
CA ILE A 555 -23.64 -54.64 -14.28
C ILE A 555 -23.90 -55.98 -13.56
N PRO A 556 -24.05 -55.99 -12.22
CA PRO A 556 -24.35 -57.21 -11.49
C PRO A 556 -25.78 -57.68 -11.73
N VAL A 557 -26.03 -58.97 -11.46
CA VAL A 557 -27.34 -59.62 -11.60
C VAL A 557 -28.43 -58.86 -10.85
N HIS A 558 -28.15 -58.42 -9.62
CA HIS A 558 -29.05 -57.58 -8.84
C HIS A 558 -28.76 -56.11 -9.11
N ASN A 559 -29.54 -55.50 -10.00
CA ASN A 559 -29.47 -54.07 -10.32
C ASN A 559 -30.87 -53.47 -10.48
N ASN A 560 -30.94 -52.15 -10.30
CA ASN A 560 -32.09 -51.33 -10.62
C ASN A 560 -31.87 -50.68 -11.99
N LYS A 561 -32.76 -50.96 -12.94
CA LYS A 561 -32.67 -50.41 -14.30
C LYS A 561 -33.51 -49.13 -14.41
N PHE A 562 -32.91 -48.06 -14.92
CA PHE A 562 -33.54 -46.75 -15.11
C PHE A 562 -33.50 -46.36 -16.60
N GLY A 563 -34.36 -46.97 -17.42
CA GLY A 563 -34.31 -46.81 -18.88
C GLY A 563 -33.39 -47.83 -19.55
N SER A 564 -32.97 -47.59 -20.79
CA SER A 564 -32.20 -48.57 -21.58
C SER A 564 -30.70 -48.60 -21.27
N THR A 565 -30.13 -47.49 -20.81
CA THR A 565 -28.67 -47.28 -20.70
C THR A 565 -28.17 -47.00 -19.29
N VAL A 566 -29.07 -46.92 -18.30
CA VAL A 566 -28.72 -46.54 -16.92
C VAL A 566 -29.07 -47.66 -15.94
N HIS A 567 -28.08 -48.08 -15.16
CA HIS A 567 -28.18 -49.15 -14.19
C HIS A 567 -27.59 -48.72 -12.85
N GLY A 568 -28.30 -48.99 -11.75
CA GLY A 568 -27.84 -48.69 -10.40
C GLY A 568 -27.77 -49.93 -9.50
N TRP A 569 -26.78 -50.02 -8.62
CA TRP A 569 -26.64 -51.12 -7.67
C TRP A 569 -25.83 -50.74 -6.43
N PHE A 570 -25.97 -51.52 -5.36
CA PHE A 570 -25.11 -51.44 -4.18
C PHE A 570 -23.87 -52.31 -4.37
N GLY A 571 -22.71 -51.73 -4.09
CA GLY A 571 -21.39 -52.36 -4.14
C GLY A 571 -20.58 -52.07 -2.89
N TRP A 572 -19.28 -52.29 -2.98
CA TRP A 572 -18.37 -52.14 -1.85
C TRP A 572 -16.98 -51.72 -2.31
N SER A 573 -16.25 -51.06 -1.42
CA SER A 573 -14.86 -50.69 -1.65
C SER A 573 -14.07 -50.91 -0.38
N ALA A 574 -12.82 -51.35 -0.53
CA ALA A 574 -11.90 -51.53 0.58
C ALA A 574 -10.46 -51.26 0.12
N GLY A 575 -9.67 -50.62 0.98
CA GLY A 575 -8.30 -50.27 0.64
C GLY A 575 -7.51 -49.61 1.75
N ILE A 576 -6.37 -49.05 1.36
CA ILE A 576 -5.38 -48.42 2.24
C ILE A 576 -5.12 -47.01 1.71
N ASN A 577 -5.01 -46.04 2.60
CA ASN A 577 -4.46 -44.72 2.28
C ASN A 577 -3.05 -44.57 2.87
N ILE A 578 -2.18 -43.93 2.10
CA ILE A 578 -0.81 -43.53 2.42
C ILE A 578 -0.78 -41.99 2.49
N PHE A 579 -0.16 -41.42 3.52
CA PHE A 579 -0.15 -39.98 3.81
C PHE A 579 1.14 -39.30 3.38
#